data_AF-A0A3C0N467-F1
#
_entry.id   AF-A0A3C0N467-F1
#
_cell.length_a   1.000
_cell.length_b   1.000
_cell.length_c   1.000
_cell.angle_alpha   90.00
_cell.angle_beta   90.00
_cell.angle_gamma   90.00
#
_symmetry.space_group_name_H-M   'P 1'
#
loop_
_entity.id
_entity.type
_entity.pdbx_description
1 polymer ?
#
loop_
_entity_poly.entity_id
_entity_poly.type
_entity_poly.pdbx_seq_one_letter_code
_entity_poly.pdbx_strand_id
1 'polypeptide(L)'
;MTAVTQAPSFCEGIQYFGETLPGFEKFGKEPAIASSEKAIADPNHPKAAFQTMLAADALRYLTLQVTGSKASGHPGGFASQAEAYAALVMLGHKNILTEVGH
;
A
#
# COMPACT_ATOMS: atom_id res chain seq x y z
N MET A 1 1.94 -36.04 6.01
CA MET A 1 2.20 -34.67 6.45
C MET A 1 0.89 -33.90 6.42
N THR A 2 0.35 -33.56 7.57
CA THR A 2 -0.88 -32.77 7.73
C THR A 2 -0.55 -31.33 7.36
N ALA A 3 -1.11 -30.82 6.26
CA ALA A 3 -0.90 -29.45 5.83
C ALA A 3 -1.48 -28.46 6.86
N VAL A 4 -0.75 -27.39 7.16
CA VAL A 4 -1.19 -26.29 8.03
C VAL A 4 -2.50 -25.73 7.45
N THR A 5 -3.61 -25.87 8.17
CA THR A 5 -4.96 -25.53 7.68
C THR A 5 -5.46 -24.13 8.07
N GLN A 6 -4.62 -23.26 8.67
CA GLN A 6 -5.02 -21.89 9.02
C GLN A 6 -3.85 -20.88 9.01
N ALA A 7 -3.85 -19.94 8.05
CA ALA A 7 -3.16 -18.64 8.15
C ALA A 7 -3.83 -17.61 7.22
N PRO A 8 -4.91 -16.94 7.65
CA PRO A 8 -5.19 -15.61 7.10
C PRO A 8 -6.02 -14.70 8.02
N SER A 9 -5.56 -13.46 8.21
CA SER A 9 -6.33 -12.28 8.63
C SER A 9 -5.30 -11.19 8.93
N PHE A 10 -4.63 -10.65 7.90
CA PHE A 10 -3.47 -9.75 8.02
C PHE A 10 -2.35 -10.22 8.99
N CYS A 11 -2.39 -11.49 9.41
CA CYS A 11 -2.03 -12.00 10.73
C CYS A 11 -0.62 -11.63 11.20
N GLU A 12 -0.40 -10.66 12.08
CA GLU A 12 -1.32 -10.18 13.11
C GLU A 12 -0.98 -8.71 13.48
N GLY A 13 -0.63 -7.89 12.47
CA GLY A 13 -0.24 -6.49 12.66
C GLY A 13 -1.30 -5.44 12.31
N ILE A 14 -2.26 -5.73 11.43
CA ILE A 14 -3.29 -4.74 11.03
C ILE A 14 -4.47 -4.81 12.01
N GLN A 15 -4.46 -4.05 13.10
CA GLN A 15 -5.57 -3.98 14.06
C GLN A 15 -7.00 -3.78 13.48
N TYR A 16 -7.17 -3.16 12.30
CA TYR A 16 -8.49 -2.80 11.77
C TYR A 16 -8.63 -3.13 10.28
N PHE A 17 -9.66 -3.92 9.94
CA PHE A 17 -10.10 -4.08 8.56
C PHE A 17 -11.17 -3.05 8.22
N GLY A 18 -11.04 -2.45 7.04
CA GLY A 18 -12.07 -1.62 6.44
C GLY A 18 -13.03 -2.44 5.57
N GLU A 19 -14.13 -1.79 5.16
CA GLU A 19 -15.01 -2.30 4.12
C GLU A 19 -14.28 -2.38 2.77
N THR A 20 -14.83 -3.17 1.85
CA THR A 20 -14.32 -3.23 0.48
C THR A 20 -14.55 -1.89 -0.21
N LEU A 21 -13.48 -1.30 -0.76
CA LEU A 21 -13.56 -0.01 -1.45
C LEU A 21 -14.44 -0.09 -2.72
N PRO A 22 -15.24 0.95 -3.02
CA PRO A 22 -15.96 1.04 -4.28
C PRO A 22 -15.03 0.87 -5.48
N GLY A 23 -15.40 -0.01 -6.42
CA GLY A 23 -14.60 -0.31 -7.61
C GLY A 23 -13.59 -1.45 -7.45
N PHE A 24 -13.44 -2.04 -6.25
CA PHE A 24 -12.54 -3.17 -6.03
C PHE A 24 -12.84 -4.36 -6.95
N GLU A 25 -14.12 -4.70 -7.15
CA GLU A 25 -14.53 -5.77 -8.06
C GLU A 25 -14.09 -5.53 -9.51
N LYS A 26 -13.95 -4.26 -9.91
CA LYS A 26 -13.57 -3.87 -11.27
C LYS A 26 -12.05 -3.68 -11.43
N PHE A 27 -11.38 -3.15 -10.42
CA PHE A 27 -9.99 -2.68 -10.54
C PHE A 27 -9.01 -3.34 -9.57
N GLY A 28 -9.50 -4.13 -8.61
CA GLY A 28 -8.69 -4.76 -7.55
C GLY A 28 -8.42 -6.26 -7.73
N LYS A 29 -9.12 -6.94 -8.65
CA LYS A 29 -9.02 -8.41 -8.83
C LYS A 29 -7.73 -8.88 -9.47
N GLU A 30 -7.11 -8.04 -10.28
CA GLU A 30 -5.88 -8.34 -10.99
C GLU A 30 -4.85 -7.27 -10.68
N PRO A 31 -3.56 -7.58 -10.57
CA PRO A 31 -2.54 -6.57 -10.32
C PRO A 31 -2.41 -5.60 -11.50
N ALA A 32 -2.18 -4.33 -11.21
CA ALA A 32 -1.91 -3.30 -12.23
C ALA A 32 -0.50 -3.41 -12.82
N ILE A 33 0.42 -4.08 -12.11
CA ILE A 33 1.76 -4.44 -12.58
C ILE A 33 1.77 -5.96 -12.80
N ALA A 34 1.98 -6.41 -14.03
CA ALA A 34 2.04 -7.85 -14.33
C ALA A 34 3.32 -8.48 -13.75
N SER A 35 3.33 -9.80 -13.55
CA SER A 35 4.42 -10.50 -12.85
C SER A 35 5.81 -10.34 -13.49
N SER A 36 5.89 -10.03 -14.79
CA SER A 36 7.14 -9.76 -15.51
C SER A 36 7.56 -8.30 -15.49
N GLU A 37 6.68 -7.40 -15.06
CA GLU A 37 6.84 -5.95 -15.18
C GLU A 37 7.35 -5.32 -13.89
N LYS A 38 7.96 -4.14 -14.02
CA LYS A 38 8.56 -3.39 -12.90
C LYS A 38 7.80 -2.11 -12.54
N ALA A 39 6.83 -1.73 -13.37
CA ALA A 39 6.07 -0.51 -13.25
C ALA A 39 4.72 -0.66 -13.97
N ILE A 40 3.79 0.23 -13.68
CA ILE A 40 2.57 0.40 -14.47
C ILE A 40 2.91 0.88 -15.89
N ALA A 41 2.16 0.40 -16.89
CA ALA A 41 2.37 0.79 -18.29
C ALA A 41 1.74 2.16 -18.62
N ASP A 42 0.61 2.50 -18.00
CA ASP A 42 -0.11 3.75 -18.20
C ASP A 42 -0.58 4.33 -16.86
N PRO A 43 -0.03 5.48 -16.41
CA PRO A 43 -0.45 6.12 -15.16
C PRO A 43 -1.87 6.68 -15.21
N ASN A 44 -2.43 6.92 -16.39
CA ASN A 44 -3.81 7.40 -16.54
C ASN A 44 -4.84 6.27 -16.54
N HIS A 45 -4.40 5.00 -16.58
CA HIS A 45 -5.30 3.88 -16.59
C HIS A 45 -6.03 3.77 -15.24
N PRO A 46 -7.38 3.71 -15.19
CA PRO A 46 -8.13 3.73 -13.93
C PRO A 46 -7.73 2.63 -12.92
N LYS A 47 -7.34 1.45 -13.42
CA LYS A 47 -6.80 0.35 -12.59
C LYS A 47 -5.51 0.74 -11.86
N ALA A 48 -4.61 1.48 -12.52
CA ALA A 48 -3.36 1.94 -11.93
C ALA A 48 -3.62 3.01 -10.87
N ALA A 49 -4.49 3.98 -11.15
CA ALA A 49 -4.90 4.99 -10.17
C ALA A 49 -5.56 4.34 -8.93
N PHE A 50 -6.50 3.41 -9.15
CA PHE A 50 -7.18 2.69 -8.07
C PHE A 50 -6.20 1.93 -7.17
N GLN A 51 -5.28 1.15 -7.74
CA GLN A 51 -4.31 0.40 -6.95
C GLN A 51 -3.24 1.27 -6.30
N THR A 52 -2.93 2.43 -6.89
CA THR A 52 -2.07 3.43 -6.24
C THR A 52 -2.72 3.98 -4.98
N MET A 53 -4.02 4.30 -5.02
CA MET A 53 -4.77 4.73 -3.83
C MET A 53 -4.85 3.62 -2.78
N LEU A 54 -5.10 2.37 -3.20
CA LEU A 54 -5.09 1.22 -2.29
C LEU A 54 -3.75 1.05 -1.58
N ALA A 55 -2.64 1.21 -2.30
CA ALA A 55 -1.30 1.17 -1.72
C ALA A 55 -1.05 2.36 -0.78
N ALA A 56 -1.49 3.57 -1.14
CA ALA A 56 -1.36 4.76 -0.29
C ALA A 56 -2.11 4.60 1.04
N ASP A 57 -3.32 4.06 1.03
CA ASP A 57 -4.10 3.81 2.24
C ASP A 57 -3.45 2.73 3.11
N ALA A 58 -2.93 1.66 2.50
CA ALA A 58 -2.18 0.63 3.23
C ALA A 58 -0.92 1.20 3.90
N LEU A 59 -0.18 2.05 3.18
CA LEU A 59 1.00 2.75 3.71
C LEU A 59 0.63 3.68 4.87
N ARG A 60 -0.41 4.49 4.71
CA ARG A 60 -0.91 5.40 5.74
C ARG A 60 -1.34 4.65 7.00
N TYR A 61 -2.09 3.57 6.82
CA TYR A 61 -2.50 2.70 7.91
C TYR A 61 -1.28 2.14 8.67
N LEU A 62 -0.31 1.58 7.93
CA LEU A 62 0.90 1.01 8.52
C LEU A 62 1.70 2.05 9.31
N THR A 63 1.86 3.27 8.77
CA THR A 63 2.55 4.36 9.46
C THR A 63 1.90 4.71 10.79
N LEU A 64 0.58 4.86 10.83
CA LEU A 64 -0.15 5.17 12.06
C LEU A 64 -0.08 4.00 13.07
N GLN A 65 -0.24 2.78 12.58
CA GLN A 65 -0.23 1.59 13.43
C GLN A 65 1.16 1.33 14.05
N VAL A 66 2.24 1.49 13.29
CA VAL A 66 3.62 1.34 13.79
C VAL A 66 3.95 2.42 14.80
N THR A 67 3.69 3.70 14.47
CA THR A 67 3.99 4.81 15.40
C THR A 67 3.17 4.74 16.68
N GLY A 68 1.89 4.36 16.58
CA GLY A 68 1.02 4.11 17.72
C GLY A 68 1.50 2.96 18.60
N SER A 69 1.87 1.81 18.01
CA SER A 69 2.37 0.65 18.77
C SER A 69 3.65 0.92 19.56
N LYS A 70 4.48 1.84 19.08
CA LYS A 70 5.72 2.26 19.74
C LYS A 70 5.57 3.49 20.64
N ALA A 71 4.38 4.10 20.65
CA ALA A 71 4.13 5.42 21.24
C ALA A 71 5.20 6.47 20.84
N SER A 72 5.69 6.40 19.60
CA SER A 72 6.84 7.17 19.13
C SER A 72 6.88 7.28 17.60
N GLY A 73 7.39 8.39 17.08
CA GLY A 73 7.53 8.68 15.64
C GLY A 73 6.72 9.90 15.18
N HIS A 74 6.88 10.29 13.92
CA HIS A 74 6.25 11.47 13.30
C HIS A 74 5.32 11.06 12.15
N PRO A 75 4.17 10.39 12.43
CA PRO A 75 3.38 9.77 11.37
C PRO A 75 2.84 10.77 10.34
N GLY A 76 2.63 12.04 10.73
CA GLY A 76 2.04 13.06 9.87
C GLY A 76 2.87 13.37 8.61
N GLY A 77 4.20 13.36 8.72
CA GLY A 77 5.10 13.63 7.59
C GLY A 77 4.86 12.63 6.46
N PHE A 78 5.06 11.35 6.75
CA PHE A 78 4.86 10.29 5.76
C PHE A 78 3.38 10.10 5.36
N ALA A 79 2.45 10.11 6.31
CA ALA A 79 1.02 9.88 6.02
C ALA A 79 0.40 10.93 5.10
N SER A 80 0.92 12.17 5.11
CA SER A 80 0.46 13.25 4.24
C SER A 80 0.96 13.16 2.79
N GLN A 81 2.00 12.35 2.53
CA GLN A 81 2.58 12.16 1.20
C GLN A 81 2.43 10.72 0.65
N ALA A 82 1.58 9.90 1.29
CA ALA A 82 1.50 8.46 0.97
C ALA A 82 1.16 8.20 -0.51
N GLU A 83 0.32 9.03 -1.13
CA GLU A 83 -0.04 8.95 -2.54
C GLU A 83 1.17 9.23 -3.46
N ALA A 84 1.98 10.24 -3.13
CA ALA A 84 3.18 10.57 -3.90
C ALA A 84 4.19 9.42 -3.83
N TYR A 85 4.40 8.87 -2.63
CA TYR A 85 5.29 7.74 -2.44
C TYR A 85 4.79 6.48 -3.17
N ALA A 86 3.50 6.15 -3.03
CA ALA A 86 2.88 5.03 -3.72
C ALA A 86 2.98 5.19 -5.25
N ALA A 87 2.75 6.39 -5.78
CA ALA A 87 2.87 6.67 -7.21
C ALA A 87 4.30 6.42 -7.71
N LEU A 88 5.32 6.89 -6.98
CA LEU A 88 6.73 6.66 -7.35
C LEU A 88 7.06 5.16 -7.38
N VAL A 89 6.56 4.39 -6.41
CA VAL A 89 6.70 2.93 -6.40
C VAL A 89 6.00 2.30 -7.61
N MET A 90 4.76 2.70 -7.89
CA MET A 90 3.97 2.17 -9.01
C MET A 90 4.59 2.50 -10.38
N LEU A 91 5.27 3.64 -10.49
CA LEU A 91 6.05 4.05 -11.66
C LEU A 91 7.42 3.35 -11.76
N GLY A 92 7.78 2.50 -10.81
CA GLY A 92 9.02 1.72 -10.82
C GLY A 92 10.26 2.49 -10.37
N HIS A 93 10.09 3.64 -9.69
CA HIS A 93 11.22 4.33 -9.08
C HIS A 93 11.78 3.51 -7.93
N LYS A 94 13.08 3.20 -8.01
CA LYS A 94 13.81 2.44 -6.98
C LYS A 94 14.53 3.34 -5.98
N ASN A 95 14.93 4.52 -6.43
CA ASN A 95 15.63 5.51 -5.62
C ASN A 95 14.64 6.64 -5.31
N ILE A 96 14.09 6.64 -4.10
CA ILE A 96 13.18 7.66 -3.61
C ILE A 96 13.88 8.32 -2.43
N LEU A 97 14.31 9.56 -2.62
CA LEU A 97 15.10 10.30 -1.63
C LEU A 97 14.17 11.03 -0.66
N THR A 98 14.49 10.96 0.63
CA THR A 98 13.86 11.78 1.67
C THR A 98 14.88 12.80 2.17
N GLU A 99 14.52 14.07 2.23
CA GLU A 99 15.43 15.12 2.71
C GLU A 99 15.73 14.95 4.21
N VAL A 100 14.69 14.93 5.05
CA VAL A 100 14.82 14.86 6.52
C VAL A 100 14.71 13.44 7.06
N GLY A 101 13.84 12.61 6.46
CA GLY A 101 13.69 11.19 6.79
C GLY A 101 12.79 10.84 7.99
N HIS A 102 12.10 11.82 8.58
CA HIS A 102 11.12 11.61 9.66
C HIS A 102 9.73 11.19 9.16
#